data_AF-A0A958Z887-F1
#
_entry.id   AF-A0A958Z887-F1
#
_cell.length_a   1.000
_cell.length_b   1.000
_cell.length_c   1.000
_cell.angle_alpha   90.00
_cell.angle_beta   90.00
_cell.angle_gamma   90.00
#
_symmetry.space_group_name_H-M   'P 1'
#
loop_
_entity.id
_entity.type
_entity.pdbx_description
1 polymer ?
#
loop_
_entity_poly.entity_id
_entity_poly.type
_entity_poly.pdbx_seq_one_letter_code
_entity_poly.pdbx_strand_id
1 'polypeptide(L)'
;DTYFVIAHFHLVMGISALYGMFAGIYHWYPKMFGRMLNKKLGYIHFWVTAICAYGVFFPMHFIGMAGLPRRYYTNSNFPLFDQVADVNEVITIFALIGGAFQLVFIYNFFSSMFYGKKA
;
A
#
# COMPACT_ATOMS: atom_id res chain seq x y z
N ASP A 1 -10.53 20.97 1.16
CA ASP A 1 -9.27 20.42 0.62
C ASP A 1 -8.34 19.94 1.72
N THR A 2 -8.69 18.82 2.35
CA THR A 2 -7.94 18.24 3.48
C THR A 2 -7.39 16.87 3.11
N TYR A 3 -6.61 16.27 4.01
CA TYR A 3 -6.12 14.90 3.87
C TYR A 3 -7.22 13.85 3.65
N PHE A 4 -8.48 14.15 3.98
CA PHE A 4 -9.62 13.25 3.76
C PHE A 4 -9.79 12.89 2.28
N VAL A 5 -9.62 13.87 1.39
CA VAL A 5 -9.74 13.64 -0.07
C VAL A 5 -8.61 12.74 -0.57
N ILE A 6 -7.40 12.90 -0.04
CA ILE A 6 -6.25 12.04 -0.35
C ILE A 6 -6.56 10.62 0.10
N ALA A 7 -7.02 10.47 1.34
CA ALA A 7 -7.31 9.19 1.94
C ALA A 7 -8.40 8.42 1.17
N HIS A 8 -9.51 9.10 0.85
CA HIS A 8 -10.63 8.51 0.11
C HIS A 8 -10.22 8.08 -1.31
N PHE A 9 -9.56 8.98 -2.06
CA PHE A 9 -9.10 8.69 -3.41
C PHE A 9 -8.16 7.47 -3.46
N HIS A 10 -7.21 7.39 -2.53
CA HIS A 10 -6.23 6.31 -2.52
C HIS A 10 -6.83 4.98 -2.09
N LEU A 11 -7.76 4.94 -1.14
CA LEU A 11 -8.46 3.68 -0.80
C LEU A 11 -9.34 3.19 -1.96
N VAL A 12 -10.14 4.09 -2.55
CA VAL A 12 -11.19 3.70 -3.50
C VAL A 12 -10.67 3.51 -4.92
N MET A 13 -9.69 4.28 -5.37
CA MET A 13 -9.15 4.18 -6.73
C MET A 13 -7.71 3.70 -6.77
N GLY A 14 -6.84 4.17 -5.88
CA GLY A 14 -5.43 3.76 -5.89
C GLY A 14 -5.27 2.28 -5.54
N ILE A 15 -5.77 1.89 -4.38
CA ILE A 15 -5.60 0.55 -3.82
C ILE A 15 -6.48 -0.47 -4.53
N SER A 16 -7.72 -0.12 -4.89
CA SER A 16 -8.61 -1.01 -5.64
C SER A 16 -8.01 -1.40 -7.00
N ALA A 17 -7.46 -0.44 -7.74
CA ALA A 17 -6.82 -0.69 -9.03
C ALA A 17 -5.55 -1.54 -8.85
N LEU A 18 -4.74 -1.26 -7.82
CA LEU A 18 -3.55 -2.07 -7.50
C LEU A 18 -3.92 -3.52 -7.15
N TYR A 19 -4.94 -3.75 -6.32
CA TYR A 19 -5.41 -5.10 -6.01
C TYR A 19 -5.99 -5.81 -7.23
N GLY A 20 -6.70 -5.09 -8.10
CA GLY A 20 -7.16 -5.63 -9.38
C GLY A 20 -5.99 -6.09 -10.26
N MET A 21 -4.94 -5.27 -10.36
CA MET A 21 -3.70 -5.62 -11.06
C MET A 21 -3.03 -6.86 -10.45
N PHE A 22 -2.85 -6.89 -9.12
CA PHE A 22 -2.23 -8.04 -8.45
C PHE A 22 -3.06 -9.31 -8.63
N ALA A 23 -4.38 -9.24 -8.49
CA ALA A 23 -5.27 -10.38 -8.73
C ALA A 23 -5.13 -10.92 -10.15
N GLY A 24 -5.07 -10.03 -11.15
CA GLY A 24 -4.81 -10.41 -12.53
C GLY A 24 -3.46 -11.11 -12.71
N ILE A 25 -2.39 -10.55 -12.13
CA ILE A 25 -1.06 -11.16 -12.19
C ILE A 25 -1.08 -12.55 -11.55
N TYR A 26 -1.53 -12.69 -10.31
CA TYR A 26 -1.56 -13.99 -9.61
C TYR A 26 -2.43 -15.04 -10.32
N HIS A 27 -3.52 -14.61 -10.95
CA HIS A 27 -4.44 -15.50 -11.65
C HIS A 27 -3.88 -15.98 -13.01
N TRP A 28 -3.36 -15.06 -13.83
CA TRP A 28 -2.88 -15.38 -15.19
C TRP A 28 -1.39 -15.73 -15.27
N TYR A 29 -0.64 -15.65 -14.16
CA TYR A 29 0.79 -15.98 -14.13
C TYR A 29 1.14 -17.35 -14.76
N PRO A 30 0.40 -18.45 -14.47
CA PRO A 30 0.67 -19.75 -15.06
C PRO A 30 0.54 -19.74 -16.58
N LYS A 31 -0.39 -18.94 -17.11
CA LYS A 31 -0.63 -18.80 -18.56
C LYS A 31 0.42 -17.92 -19.24
N MET A 32 0.96 -16.93 -18.53
CA MET A 32 2.01 -16.04 -19.06
C MET A 32 3.39 -16.69 -19.09
N PHE A 33 3.76 -17.46 -18.06
CA PHE A 33 5.13 -17.97 -17.89
C PHE A 33 5.25 -19.51 -17.85
N GLY A 34 4.13 -20.24 -17.95
CA GLY A 34 4.12 -21.71 -17.88
C GLY A 34 4.58 -22.27 -16.52
N ARG A 35 4.60 -21.42 -15.49
CA ARG A 35 5.11 -21.72 -14.15
C ARG A 35 4.22 -21.15 -13.07
N MET A 36 4.27 -21.76 -11.90
CA MET A 36 3.48 -21.38 -10.73
C MET A 36 4.23 -20.39 -9.84
N LEU A 37 3.56 -19.32 -9.42
CA LEU A 37 4.02 -18.41 -8.37
C LEU A 37 4.08 -19.12 -7.01
N ASN A 38 5.03 -18.72 -6.16
CA ASN A 38 5.09 -19.22 -4.79
C ASN A 38 3.90 -18.68 -3.97
N LYS A 39 2.98 -19.58 -3.62
CA LYS A 39 1.76 -19.26 -2.86
C LYS A 39 2.07 -18.66 -1.48
N LYS A 40 3.09 -19.16 -0.76
CA LYS A 40 3.43 -18.65 0.58
C LYS A 40 3.85 -17.18 0.52
N LEU A 41 4.76 -16.86 -0.40
CA LEU A 41 5.21 -15.48 -0.61
C LEU A 41 4.08 -14.58 -1.12
N GLY A 42 3.17 -15.11 -1.97
CA GLY A 42 1.99 -14.38 -2.42
C GLY A 42 1.03 -14.00 -1.29
N TYR A 43 0.74 -14.93 -0.37
CA TYR A 43 -0.10 -14.62 0.79
C TYR A 43 0.54 -13.61 1.74
N ILE A 44 1.86 -13.71 1.96
CA ILE A 44 2.57 -12.73 2.80
C ILE A 44 2.50 -11.34 2.15
N HIS A 45 2.79 -11.23 0.84
CA HIS A 45 2.68 -9.96 0.11
C HIS A 45 1.26 -9.37 0.21
N PHE A 46 0.23 -10.21 0.01
CA PHE A 46 -1.16 -9.78 0.11
C PHE A 46 -1.50 -9.20 1.49
N TRP A 47 -1.25 -9.97 2.56
CA TRP A 47 -1.63 -9.56 3.92
C TRP A 47 -0.86 -8.34 4.39
N VAL A 48 0.44 -8.27 4.12
CA VAL A 48 1.24 -7.11 4.53
C VAL A 48 0.83 -5.86 3.74
N THR A 49 0.59 -5.98 2.43
CA THR A 49 0.09 -4.87 1.62
C THR A 49 -1.28 -4.39 2.11
N ALA A 50 -2.16 -5.31 2.54
CA ALA A 50 -3.48 -4.96 3.08
C ALA A 50 -3.36 -4.19 4.39
N ILE A 51 -2.59 -4.70 5.33
CA ILE A 51 -2.38 -4.06 6.63
C ILE A 51 -1.73 -2.67 6.45
N CYS A 52 -0.71 -2.55 5.61
CA CYS A 52 -0.05 -1.27 5.35
C CYS A 52 -0.97 -0.29 4.63
N ALA A 53 -1.75 -0.74 3.64
CA ALA A 53 -2.71 0.09 2.94
C ALA A 53 -3.73 0.73 3.91
N TYR A 54 -4.35 -0.07 4.78
CA TYR A 54 -5.24 0.47 5.79
C TYR A 54 -4.48 1.31 6.84
N GLY A 55 -3.28 0.90 7.25
CA GLY A 55 -2.45 1.65 8.20
C GLY A 55 -2.00 3.03 7.71
N VAL A 56 -1.86 3.23 6.39
CA VAL A 56 -1.54 4.54 5.80
C VAL A 56 -2.80 5.39 5.65
N PHE A 57 -3.82 4.88 4.98
CA PHE A 57 -4.93 5.72 4.53
C PHE A 57 -6.06 5.82 5.55
N PHE A 58 -6.23 4.86 6.46
CA PHE A 58 -7.25 4.95 7.49
C PHE A 58 -6.97 6.11 8.47
N PRO A 59 -5.75 6.28 9.02
CA PRO A 59 -5.44 7.44 9.86
C PRO A 59 -5.55 8.78 9.13
N MET A 60 -5.22 8.83 7.83
CA MET A 60 -5.41 10.05 7.02
C MET A 60 -6.87 10.52 6.93
N HIS A 61 -7.86 9.62 7.04
CA HIS A 61 -9.27 10.03 7.10
C HIS A 61 -9.54 10.86 8.36
N PHE A 62 -9.03 10.43 9.51
CA PHE A 62 -9.23 11.13 10.79
C PHE A 62 -8.49 12.47 10.83
N ILE A 63 -7.23 12.52 10.38
CA ILE A 63 -6.48 13.77 10.27
C ILE A 63 -7.15 14.74 9.28
N GLY A 64 -7.71 14.19 8.20
CA GLY A 64 -8.48 14.95 7.21
C GLY A 64 -9.77 15.54 7.77
N MET A 65 -10.47 14.81 8.65
CA MET A 65 -11.66 15.30 9.37
C MET A 65 -11.31 16.34 10.43
N ALA A 66 -10.14 16.23 11.06
CA ALA A 66 -9.61 17.24 11.97
C ALA A 66 -9.28 18.58 11.26
N GLY A 67 -9.24 18.60 9.93
CA GLY A 67 -9.09 19.81 9.14
C GLY A 67 -7.69 20.04 8.57
N LEU A 68 -6.77 19.06 8.67
CA LEU A 68 -5.41 19.22 8.17
C LEU A 68 -5.42 19.48 6.65
N PRO A 69 -4.92 20.63 6.18
CA PRO A 69 -4.91 20.95 4.77
C PRO A 69 -3.85 20.11 4.04
N ARG A 70 -4.17 19.68 2.82
CA ARG A 70 -3.23 18.93 1.98
C ARG A 70 -2.16 19.85 1.36
N ARG A 71 -1.05 19.27 0.91
CA ARG A 71 0.04 19.94 0.15
C ARG A 71 0.94 20.89 0.95
N TYR A 72 1.03 20.69 2.26
CA TYR A 72 1.96 21.41 3.13
C TYR A 72 3.16 20.52 3.49
N TYR A 73 4.36 21.09 3.43
CA TYR A 73 5.60 20.39 3.82
C TYR A 73 5.81 20.35 5.34
N THR A 74 5.24 21.33 6.06
CA THR A 74 5.32 21.46 7.51
C THR A 74 3.98 21.92 8.07
N ASN A 75 3.65 21.41 9.25
CA ASN A 75 2.49 21.85 10.04
C ASN A 75 2.84 22.98 11.02
N SER A 76 4.10 23.46 11.02
CA SER A 76 4.58 24.48 11.97
C SER A 76 3.89 25.85 11.87
N ASN A 77 3.13 26.10 10.80
CA ASN A 77 2.28 27.29 10.67
C ASN A 77 0.89 27.12 11.34
N PHE A 78 0.59 25.93 11.87
CA PHE A 78 -0.69 25.58 12.48
C PHE A 78 -0.49 24.80 13.79
N PRO A 79 -0.25 25.50 14.92
CA PRO A 79 -0.02 24.88 16.23
C PRO A 79 -1.17 23.98 16.71
N LEU A 80 -2.38 24.18 16.17
CA LEU A 80 -3.56 23.35 16.43
C LEU A 80 -3.36 21.89 15.98
N PHE A 81 -2.45 21.64 15.03
CA PHE A 81 -2.18 20.32 14.45
C PHE A 81 -0.92 19.64 14.99
N ASP A 82 -0.24 20.20 16.00
CA ASP A 82 0.94 19.56 16.59
C ASP A 82 0.59 18.19 17.19
N GLN A 83 -0.64 18.00 17.69
CA GLN A 83 -1.13 16.72 18.21
C GLN A 83 -1.35 15.64 17.13
N VAL A 84 -1.48 16.02 15.86
CA VAL A 84 -1.61 15.06 14.75
C VAL A 84 -0.27 14.74 14.08
N ALA A 85 0.84 15.32 14.56
CA ALA A 85 2.19 15.03 14.09
C ALA A 85 2.56 13.55 14.32
N ASP A 86 2.27 13.00 15.50
CA ASP A 86 2.54 11.59 15.84
C ASP A 86 1.83 10.63 14.88
N VAL A 87 0.62 10.97 14.44
CA VAL A 87 -0.14 10.16 13.49
C VAL A 87 0.52 10.16 12.10
N ASN A 88 1.12 11.28 11.68
CA ASN A 88 1.87 11.36 10.42
C ASN A 88 3.15 10.51 10.44
N GLU A 89 3.81 10.40 11.60
CA GLU A 89 4.95 9.50 11.77
C GLU A 89 4.54 8.03 11.59
N VAL A 90 3.44 7.62 12.24
CA VAL A 90 2.88 6.27 12.10
C VAL A 90 2.51 5.95 10.64
N ILE A 91 1.86 6.90 9.95
CA ILE A 91 1.53 6.77 8.53
C ILE A 91 2.80 6.55 7.70
N THR A 92 3.87 7.28 7.99
CA THR A 92 5.14 7.17 7.26
C THR A 92 5.78 5.81 7.47
N ILE A 93 5.75 5.28 8.69
CA ILE A 93 6.25 3.93 9.02
C ILE A 93 5.49 2.88 8.18
N PHE A 94 4.16 2.91 8.16
CA PHE A 94 3.38 1.98 7.35
C PHE A 94 3.62 2.14 5.85
N ALA A 95 3.84 3.37 5.37
CA ALA A 95 4.16 3.62 3.96
C ALA A 95 5.51 3.02 3.56
N LEU A 96 6.54 3.16 4.41
CA LEU A 96 7.85 2.57 4.19
C LEU A 96 7.82 1.04 4.22
N ILE A 97 7.11 0.46 5.19
CA ILE A 97 6.93 -1.01 5.28
C ILE A 97 6.18 -1.52 4.05
N GLY A 98 5.08 -0.87 3.65
CA GLY A 98 4.30 -1.23 2.47
C GLY A 98 5.11 -1.12 1.18
N GLY A 99 5.95 -0.09 1.05
CA GLY A 99 6.88 0.09 -0.06
C GLY A 99 7.96 -0.99 -0.12
N ALA A 100 8.59 -1.29 1.02
CA ALA A 100 9.59 -2.36 1.11
C ALA A 100 9.01 -3.73 0.76
N PHE A 101 7.76 -4.00 1.14
CA PHE A 101 7.10 -5.27 0.81
C PHE A 101 6.77 -5.45 -0.67
N GLN A 102 6.77 -4.39 -1.48
CA GLN A 102 6.68 -4.54 -2.95
C GLN A 102 7.94 -5.23 -3.51
N LEU A 103 9.09 -5.14 -2.84
CA LEU A 103 10.28 -5.90 -3.23
C LEU A 103 10.06 -7.41 -3.09
N VAL A 104 9.26 -7.86 -2.11
CA VAL A 104 8.89 -9.28 -1.95
C VAL A 104 8.04 -9.76 -3.12
N PHE A 105 7.14 -8.91 -3.62
CA PHE A 105 6.36 -9.20 -4.83
C PHE A 105 7.25 -9.32 -6.06
N ILE A 106 8.14 -8.34 -6.27
CA ILE A 106 9.10 -8.32 -7.37
C ILE A 106 9.98 -9.58 -7.33
N TYR A 107 10.51 -9.91 -6.16
CA TYR A 107 11.30 -11.12 -5.95
C TYR A 107 10.50 -12.38 -6.29
N ASN A 108 9.27 -12.51 -5.79
CA ASN A 108 8.42 -13.67 -6.07
C ASN A 108 8.11 -13.77 -7.58
N PHE A 109 7.86 -12.64 -8.23
CA PHE A 109 7.56 -12.55 -9.66
C PHE A 109 8.74 -13.01 -10.53
N PHE A 110 9.95 -12.48 -10.30
CA PHE A 110 11.12 -12.85 -11.10
C PHE A 110 11.66 -14.24 -10.73
N SER A 111 11.71 -14.59 -9.44
CA SER A 111 12.19 -15.90 -8.99
C SER A 111 11.30 -17.04 -9.50
N SER A 112 9.97 -16.88 -9.45
CA SER A 112 9.04 -17.89 -9.96
C SER A 112 9.09 -18.06 -11.48
N MET A 113 9.59 -17.06 -12.23
CA MET A 113 9.73 -17.14 -13.67
C MET A 113 10.85 -18.12 -14.07
N PHE A 114 11.93 -18.17 -13.28
CA PHE A 114 13.08 -19.05 -13.54
C PHE A 114 13.02 -20.37 -12.78
N TYR A 115 12.58 -20.33 -11.51
CA TYR A 115 12.64 -21.45 -10.57
C TYR A 115 11.27 -21.98 -10.15
N GLY A 116 10.18 -21.40 -10.65
CA GLY A 116 8.82 -21.86 -10.34
C GLY A 116 8.57 -23.28 -10.86
N LYS A 117 7.73 -24.02 -10.13
CA LYS A 117 7.22 -25.33 -10.60
C LYS A 117 6.49 -25.13 -11.93
N LYS A 118 6.64 -26.06 -12.86
CA LYS A 118 5.86 -26.04 -14.11
C LYS A 118 4.37 -26.07 -13.77
N ALA A 119 3.62 -25.18 -14.41
CA ALA A 119 2.18 -25.06 -14.28
C ALA A 119 1.46 -26.18 -15.03
#